data_AF-A0A7W1RWA3-F1
#
_entry.id   AF-A0A7W1RWA3-F1
#
_cell.length_a   1.000
_cell.length_b   1.000
_cell.length_c   1.000
_cell.angle_alpha   90.00
_cell.angle_beta   90.00
_cell.angle_gamma   90.00
#
_symmetry.space_group_name_H-M   'P 1'
#
loop_
_entity.id
_entity.type
_entity.pdbx_description
1 polymer ?
#
loop_
_entity_poly.entity_id
_entity_poly.type
_entity_poly.pdbx_seq_one_letter_code
_entity_poly.pdbx_strand_id
1 'polypeptide(L)' 'MPRIERSADVSWEGNATRGQGLITAETGAFNELPFALPTRIGAAAGKTSPE' A
#
# COMPACT_ATOMS: atom_id res chain seq x y z
N MET A 1 -18.44 25.33 -3.95
CA MET A 1 -17.35 24.77 -3.13
C MET A 1 -16.51 23.87 -4.03
N PRO A 2 -15.19 24.02 -4.11
CA PRO A 2 -14.36 23.11 -4.91
C PRO A 2 -14.31 21.72 -4.27
N ARG A 3 -14.29 20.66 -5.09
CA ARG A 3 -14.03 19.29 -4.64
C ARG A 3 -12.52 19.10 -4.50
N ILE A 4 -12.07 18.67 -3.33
CA ILE A 4 -10.67 18.27 -3.11
C ILE A 4 -10.59 16.76 -3.32
N GLU A 5 -9.68 16.33 -4.18
CA GLU A 5 -9.39 14.93 -4.48
C GLU A 5 -7.93 14.61 -4.17
N ARG A 6 -7.69 13.41 -3.62
CA ARG A 6 -6.35 12.87 -3.37
C ARG A 6 -6.38 11.42 -3.82
N SER A 7 -5.39 11.00 -4.59
CA SER A 7 -5.32 9.65 -5.14
C SER A 7 -3.97 8.99 -4.88
N ALA A 8 -3.98 7.66 -4.95
CA ALA A 8 -2.80 6.81 -4.91
C ALA A 8 -3.10 5.54 -5.71
N ASP A 9 -2.07 5.02 -6.38
CA ASP A 9 -2.13 3.78 -7.15
C ASP A 9 -1.57 2.61 -6.35
N VAL A 10 -2.14 1.43 -6.58
CA VAL A 10 -1.71 0.18 -5.96
C VAL A 10 -1.46 -0.87 -7.04
N SER A 11 -0.26 -1.46 -7.03
CA SER A 11 0.03 -2.68 -7.78
C SER A 11 0.16 -3.86 -6.82
N TRP A 12 -0.22 -5.05 -7.29
CA TRP A 12 -0.16 -6.29 -6.51
C TRP A 12 0.27 -7.45 -7.39
N GLU A 13 1.23 -8.22 -6.92
CA GLU A 13 1.69 -9.44 -7.56
C GLU A 13 1.52 -10.64 -6.61
N GLY A 14 0.98 -11.74 -7.14
CA GLY A 14 0.78 -12.99 -6.41
C GLY A 14 -0.57 -13.11 -5.68
N ASN A 15 -0.72 -14.16 -4.88
CA ASN A 15 -1.96 -14.42 -4.14
C ASN A 15 -2.03 -13.64 -2.81
N ALA A 16 -3.20 -13.62 -2.16
CA ALA A 16 -3.40 -12.86 -0.92
C ALA A 16 -2.44 -13.22 0.24
N THR A 17 -1.94 -14.46 0.29
CA THR A 17 -1.11 -14.94 1.41
C THR A 17 0.39 -14.80 1.19
N ARG A 18 0.83 -14.69 -0.08
CA ARG A 18 2.26 -14.67 -0.44
C ARG A 18 2.62 -13.56 -1.42
N GLY A 19 1.65 -12.74 -1.80
CA GLY A 19 1.85 -11.64 -2.70
C GLY A 19 2.48 -10.43 -2.02
N GLN A 20 2.91 -9.50 -2.86
CA GLN A 20 3.52 -8.24 -2.47
C GLN A 20 2.80 -7.13 -3.22
N GLY A 21 2.65 -5.99 -2.56
CA GLY A 21 2.05 -4.82 -3.17
C GLY A 21 2.94 -3.60 -3.03
N LEU A 22 2.74 -2.67 -3.95
CA LEU A 22 3.41 -1.37 -3.97
C LEU A 22 2.35 -0.28 -4.03
N ILE A 23 2.53 0.78 -3.23
CA ILE A 23 1.66 1.95 -3.25
C ILE A 23 2.46 3.15 -3.75
N THR A 24 1.88 3.91 -4.67
CA THR A 24 2.47 5.14 -5.19
C THR A 24 1.49 6.29 -4.98
N ALA A 25 1.94 7.36 -4.32
CA ALA A 25 1.14 8.56 -4.16
C ALA A 25 1.22 9.40 -5.43
N GLU A 26 0.08 9.92 -5.92
CA GLU A 26 0.08 10.86 -7.05
C GLU A 26 0.92 12.12 -6.76
N THR A 27 1.02 12.49 -5.48
CA THR A 27 1.86 13.60 -5.00
C THR A 27 3.37 13.33 -5.09
N GLY A 28 3.79 12.08 -5.25
CA GLY A 28 5.18 11.65 -5.21
C GLY A 28 5.79 11.56 -3.80
N ALA A 29 5.02 11.80 -2.74
CA ALA A 29 5.49 11.71 -1.35
C ALA A 29 6.05 10.32 -0.99
N PHE A 30 5.54 9.28 -1.63
CA PHE A 30 6.12 7.95 -1.64
C PHE A 30 5.92 7.33 -3.03
N ASN A 31 6.95 6.61 -3.49
CA ASN A 31 6.96 5.90 -4.75
C ASN A 31 7.29 4.44 -4.46
N GLU A 32 6.43 3.53 -4.92
CA GLU A 32 6.60 2.09 -4.75
C GLU A 32 6.80 1.64 -3.29
N LEU A 33 6.02 2.19 -2.36
CA LEU A 33 6.07 1.82 -0.94
C LEU A 33 5.61 0.35 -0.77
N PRO A 34 6.48 -0.57 -0.30
CA PRO A 34 6.13 -1.99 -0.23
C PRO A 34 5.21 -2.31 0.94
N PHE A 35 4.19 -3.13 0.67
CA PHE A 35 3.30 -3.71 1.69
C PHE A 35 2.99 -5.18 1.40
N ALA A 36 2.53 -5.90 2.41
CA ALA A 36 2.05 -7.27 2.27
C ALA A 36 0.81 -7.50 3.15
N LEU A 37 -0.17 -8.25 2.62
CA LEU A 37 -1.42 -8.57 3.33
C LEU A 37 -1.23 -9.44 4.60
N PRO A 38 -0.32 -10.43 4.64
CA PRO A 38 -0.09 -11.20 5.86
C PRO A 38 0.37 -10.35 7.05
N THR A 39 1.13 -9.29 6.78
CA THR A 39 1.55 -8.33 7.82
C THR A 39 0.48 -7.31 8.17
N ARG A 40 -0.65 -7.29 7.43
CA ARG A 40 -1.81 -6.43 7.67
C ARG A 40 -2.88 -7.09 8.56
N ILE A 41 -3.07 -8.41 8.43
CA ILE A 41 -4.10 -9.18 9.17
C ILE A 41 -3.45 -10.08 10.26
N GLY A 42 -2.13 -10.29 10.22
CA GLY A 42 -1.35 -11.05 11.21
C GLY A 42 -0.35 -10.19 12.00
N ALA A 43 0.54 -10.82 12.77
CA ALA A 43 1.57 -10.11 13.54
C ALA A 43 2.50 -9.30 12.62
N ALA A 44 2.59 -7.98 12.86
CA ALA A 44 3.46 -7.08 12.13
C ALA A 44 4.93 -7.40 12.45
N ALA A 45 5.52 -8.30 11.66
CA ALA A 45 6.93 -8.70 11.76
C ALA A 45 7.88 -7.60 11.23
N GLY A 46 7.71 -6.36 11.70
CA GLY A 46 8.54 -5.20 11.33
C GLY A 46 8.20 -4.54 9.99
N LYS A 47 7.05 -4.84 9.37
CA LYS A 47 6.58 -4.17 8.14
C LYS A 47 5.41 -3.24 8.45
N THR A 48 5.37 -2.07 7.81
CA THR A 48 4.33 -1.06 8.01
C THR A 48 3.04 -1.45 7.30
N SER A 49 1.90 -1.17 7.93
CA SER A 49 0.58 -1.23 7.31
C SER A 49 0.14 0.19 6.93
N PRO A 50 -0.52 0.42 5.78
CA PRO A 50 -1.19 1.69 5.51
C PRO A 50 -2.47 1.76 6.34
N GLU A 51 -2.39 2.48 7.46
CA GLU A 51 -3.51 3.07 8.21
C GLU A 51 -3.53 4.57 7.91
#